data_AF-A0A966YJ27-F1
#
_entry.id   AF-A0A966YJ27-F1
#
_cell.length_a   1.000
_cell.length_b   1.000
_cell.length_c   1.000
_cell.angle_alpha   90.00
_cell.angle_beta   90.00
_cell.angle_gamma   90.00
#
_symmetry.space_group_name_H-M   'P 1'
#
loop_
_entity.id
_entity.type
_entity.pdbx_description
1 polymer ?
#
loop_
_entity_poly.entity_id
_entity_poly.type
_entity_poly.pdbx_seq_one_letter_code
_entity_poly.pdbx_strand_id
1 'polypeptide(L)'
;MEGDDARQAIQDDNRRTTPRPQLARDPKFEEISPEVGEIDDDALADLVDEDPDHAMSLLAQMRGATDQKLAALAARLAGRLVLDVAKAGPVQARGVGAMASSPADRVAGDLDLDASLDGLVHARATGELIDAGDLRVRHWTQPATALALVIDRSGSMSGKRLATAAVAAAACAHRAPVDWSVLAFADRVIAVKSQDDSRSSLAVVD
;
A
#
# COMPACT_ATOMS: atom_id res chain seq x y z
N MET A 1 -35.29 -8.16 6.63
CA MET A 1 -34.61 -8.21 7.94
C MET A 1 -33.26 -7.58 7.71
N GLU A 2 -33.12 -6.33 8.11
CA GLU A 2 -32.33 -5.32 7.40
C GLU A 2 -31.55 -4.45 8.40
N GLY A 3 -30.37 -4.01 7.99
CA GLY A 3 -29.72 -2.82 8.50
C GLY A 3 -28.85 -2.99 9.74
N ASP A 4 -29.44 -3.22 10.90
CA ASP A 4 -28.72 -3.00 12.18
C ASP A 4 -28.20 -4.28 12.84
N ASP A 5 -28.92 -5.40 12.79
CA ASP A 5 -28.44 -6.69 13.31
C ASP A 5 -27.21 -7.23 12.54
N ALA A 6 -27.16 -6.98 11.23
CA ALA A 6 -26.03 -7.35 10.38
C ALA A 6 -24.80 -6.48 10.65
N ARG A 7 -24.99 -5.17 10.90
CA ARG A 7 -23.90 -4.24 11.27
C ARG A 7 -23.34 -4.53 12.65
N GLN A 8 -24.21 -4.90 13.59
CA GLN A 8 -23.79 -5.28 14.94
C GLN A 8 -23.06 -6.63 14.92
N ALA A 9 -23.54 -7.61 14.14
CA ALA A 9 -22.82 -8.86 13.91
C ALA A 9 -21.43 -8.63 13.27
N ILE A 10 -21.28 -7.69 12.32
CA ILE A 10 -19.99 -7.35 11.69
C ILE A 10 -19.05 -6.61 12.65
N GLN A 11 -19.58 -5.72 13.51
CA GLN A 11 -18.77 -5.07 14.57
C GLN A 11 -18.36 -6.05 15.67
N ASP A 12 -19.22 -7.01 16.00
CA ASP A 12 -18.93 -8.07 16.96
C ASP A 12 -17.93 -9.08 16.37
N ASP A 13 -17.98 -9.38 15.07
CA ASP A 13 -17.01 -10.22 14.37
C ASP A 13 -15.62 -9.55 14.33
N ASN A 14 -15.55 -8.22 14.14
CA ASN A 14 -14.31 -7.44 14.25
C ASN A 14 -13.75 -7.38 15.69
N ARG A 15 -14.55 -7.70 16.71
CA ARG A 15 -14.13 -7.85 18.11
C ARG A 15 -13.85 -9.30 18.51
N ARG A 16 -14.21 -10.27 17.67
CA ARG A 16 -13.96 -11.68 17.94
C ARG A 16 -12.53 -12.01 17.58
N THR A 17 -11.72 -12.04 18.62
CA THR A 17 -10.40 -12.65 18.54
C THR A 17 -10.51 -14.14 18.22
N THR A 18 -9.58 -14.67 17.44
CA THR A 18 -9.51 -16.07 17.04
C THR A 18 -8.69 -16.85 18.08
N PRO A 19 -9.29 -17.81 18.79
CA PRO A 19 -8.58 -18.62 19.77
C PRO A 19 -7.66 -19.63 19.07
N ARG A 20 -6.57 -20.00 19.74
CA ARG A 20 -5.54 -20.90 19.22
C ARG A 20 -6.06 -22.24 18.63
N PRO A 21 -7.05 -22.94 19.23
CA PRO A 21 -7.61 -24.17 18.64
C PRO A 21 -8.30 -23.95 17.28
N GLN A 22 -8.74 -22.72 16.99
CA GLN A 22 -9.31 -22.38 15.69
C GLN A 22 -8.21 -22.12 14.65
N LEU A 23 -7.07 -21.54 15.06
CA LEU A 23 -5.89 -21.36 14.21
C LEU A 23 -5.20 -22.69 13.90
N ALA A 24 -5.16 -23.61 14.87
CA ALA A 24 -4.62 -24.97 14.71
C ALA A 24 -5.39 -25.87 13.72
N ARG A 25 -6.46 -25.36 13.10
CA ARG A 25 -7.10 -26.03 11.95
C ARG A 25 -6.25 -25.95 10.69
N ASP A 26 -5.37 -24.95 10.61
CA ASP A 26 -4.36 -24.89 9.56
C ASP A 26 -3.21 -25.84 9.94
N PRO A 27 -2.85 -26.81 9.09
CA PRO A 27 -1.87 -27.84 9.43
C PRO A 27 -0.47 -27.28 9.69
N LYS A 28 -0.11 -26.12 9.12
CA LYS A 28 1.20 -25.48 9.32
C LYS A 28 1.23 -24.55 10.55
N PHE A 29 0.09 -24.34 11.22
CA PHE A 29 0.01 -23.40 12.34
C PHE A 29 0.86 -23.81 13.54
N GLU A 30 0.81 -25.08 13.95
CA GLU A 30 1.58 -25.54 15.13
C GLU A 30 3.09 -25.56 14.87
N GLU A 31 3.50 -25.74 13.61
CA GLU A 31 4.90 -25.61 13.19
C GLU A 31 5.36 -24.14 13.25
N ILE A 32 4.51 -23.20 12.82
CA ILE A 32 4.87 -21.77 12.73
C ILE A 32 4.71 -21.03 14.06
N SER A 33 3.74 -21.41 14.90
CA SER A 33 3.55 -20.84 16.23
C SER A 33 3.48 -21.99 17.23
N PRO A 34 4.63 -22.56 17.64
CA PRO A 34 4.65 -23.73 18.53
C PRO A 34 4.18 -23.40 19.94
N GLU A 35 4.44 -22.17 20.41
CA GLU A 35 4.04 -21.69 21.73
C GLU A 35 3.20 -20.40 21.66
N VAL A 36 2.58 -20.06 22.79
CA VAL A 36 1.78 -18.84 22.92
C VAL A 36 2.70 -17.62 22.82
N GLY A 37 2.40 -16.75 21.87
CA GLY A 37 3.12 -15.50 21.65
C GLY A 37 4.47 -15.68 20.99
N GLU A 38 4.67 -16.82 20.33
CA GLU A 38 5.89 -17.17 19.61
C GLU A 38 5.58 -17.48 18.15
N ILE A 39 6.52 -17.10 17.29
CA ILE A 39 6.56 -17.49 15.89
C ILE A 39 7.96 -18.07 15.64
N ASP A 40 8.00 -19.26 15.06
CA ASP A 40 9.22 -19.85 14.54
C ASP A 40 9.53 -19.19 13.18
N ASP A 41 10.56 -18.35 13.18
CA ASP A 41 10.95 -17.58 11.99
C ASP A 41 11.49 -18.50 10.88
N ASP A 42 12.11 -19.63 11.23
CA ASP A 42 12.69 -20.58 10.25
C ASP A 42 11.57 -21.39 9.59
N ALA A 43 10.62 -21.92 10.38
CA ALA A 43 9.45 -22.62 9.86
C ALA A 43 8.56 -21.71 9.00
N LEU A 44 8.46 -20.43 9.36
CA LEU A 44 7.77 -19.43 8.55
C LEU A 44 8.52 -19.18 7.24
N ALA A 45 9.84 -19.05 7.26
CA ALA A 45 10.65 -18.86 6.05
C ALA A 45 10.53 -20.06 5.10
N ASP A 46 10.57 -21.28 5.63
CA ASP A 46 10.36 -22.51 4.85
C ASP A 46 8.97 -22.53 4.18
N LEU A 47 7.91 -22.13 4.90
CA LEU A 47 6.57 -22.04 4.31
C LEU A 47 6.49 -20.96 3.22
N VAL A 48 7.20 -19.84 3.38
CA VAL A 48 7.23 -18.76 2.40
C VAL A 48 7.90 -19.22 1.10
N ASP A 49 9.00 -19.96 1.23
CA ASP A 49 9.72 -20.52 0.08
C ASP A 49 8.91 -21.63 -0.61
N GLU A 50 8.12 -22.41 0.14
CA GLU A 50 7.25 -23.47 -0.37
C GLU A 50 5.96 -22.91 -1.02
N ASP A 51 5.20 -22.08 -0.30
CA ASP A 51 3.93 -21.48 -0.71
C ASP A 51 3.71 -20.10 -0.05
N PRO A 52 4.10 -19.01 -0.72
CA PRO A 52 4.01 -17.66 -0.16
C PRO A 52 2.55 -17.19 0.03
N ASP A 53 1.61 -17.71 -0.76
CA ASP A 53 0.19 -17.37 -0.62
C ASP A 53 -0.40 -18.02 0.65
N HIS A 54 0.02 -19.26 0.96
CA HIS A 54 -0.35 -19.92 2.21
C HIS A 54 0.25 -19.20 3.42
N ALA A 55 1.55 -18.88 3.39
CA ALA A 55 2.22 -18.13 4.46
C ALA A 55 1.51 -16.82 4.77
N MET A 56 1.14 -16.06 3.74
CA MET A 56 0.40 -14.80 3.88
C MET A 56 -1.01 -15.00 4.42
N SER A 57 -1.72 -16.04 3.97
CA SER A 57 -3.05 -16.37 4.48
C SER A 57 -3.01 -16.78 5.95
N LEU A 58 -1.95 -17.45 6.41
CA LEU A 58 -1.78 -17.87 7.80
C LEU A 58 -1.41 -16.69 8.71
N LEU A 59 -0.47 -15.83 8.31
CA LEU A 59 -0.13 -14.58 9.01
C LEU A 59 -1.35 -13.66 9.17
N ALA A 60 -2.18 -13.56 8.14
CA ALA A 60 -3.43 -12.81 8.18
C ALA A 60 -4.42 -13.33 9.23
N GLN A 61 -4.55 -14.65 9.36
CA GLN A 61 -5.39 -15.27 10.38
C GLN A 61 -4.84 -15.03 11.78
N MET A 62 -3.52 -15.13 11.96
CA MET A 62 -2.86 -14.87 13.24
C MET A 62 -2.95 -13.40 13.69
N ARG A 63 -3.08 -12.43 12.77
CA ARG A 63 -3.36 -11.02 13.11
C ARG A 63 -4.65 -10.85 13.92
N GLY A 64 -5.60 -11.77 13.77
CA GLY A 64 -6.85 -11.81 14.52
C GLY A 64 -6.78 -12.64 15.80
N ALA A 65 -5.62 -13.15 16.22
CA ALA A 65 -5.51 -14.05 17.36
C ALA A 65 -5.93 -13.40 18.70
N THR A 66 -6.48 -14.21 19.61
CA THR A 66 -6.73 -13.79 21.01
C THR A 66 -5.44 -13.45 21.75
N ASP A 67 -4.36 -14.11 21.35
CA ASP A 67 -3.03 -13.79 21.80
C ASP A 67 -2.55 -12.50 21.13
N GLN A 68 -2.53 -11.42 21.91
CA GLN A 68 -2.12 -10.10 21.44
C GLN A 68 -0.66 -10.04 21.00
N LYS A 69 0.22 -10.85 21.61
CA LYS A 69 1.64 -10.89 21.27
C LYS A 69 1.82 -11.58 19.92
N LEU A 70 1.14 -12.70 19.70
CA LEU A 70 1.12 -13.39 18.41
C LEU A 70 0.53 -12.50 17.31
N ALA A 71 -0.58 -11.81 17.58
CA ALA A 71 -1.22 -10.90 16.63
C ALA A 71 -0.28 -9.76 16.19
N ALA A 72 0.46 -9.17 17.13
CA ALA A 72 1.44 -8.12 16.84
C ALA A 72 2.63 -8.64 16.02
N LEU A 73 3.15 -9.82 16.35
CA LEU A 73 4.25 -10.45 15.60
C LEU A 73 3.82 -10.79 14.16
N ALA A 74 2.64 -11.38 13.99
CA ALA A 74 2.08 -11.71 12.68
C ALA A 74 1.86 -10.46 11.82
N ALA A 75 1.38 -9.35 12.42
CA ALA A 75 1.24 -8.08 11.71
C ALA A 75 2.59 -7.54 11.20
N ARG A 76 3.63 -7.58 12.04
CA ARG A 76 4.99 -7.15 11.69
C ARG A 76 5.59 -8.00 10.57
N LEU A 77 5.44 -9.32 10.66
CA LEU A 77 6.00 -10.28 9.71
C LEU A 77 5.26 -10.25 8.37
N ALA A 78 3.93 -10.11 8.37
CA ALA A 78 3.15 -9.91 7.14
C ALA A 78 3.60 -8.66 6.37
N GLY A 79 3.84 -7.55 7.08
CA GLY A 79 4.39 -6.33 6.48
C GLY A 79 5.75 -6.55 5.84
N ARG A 80 6.66 -7.28 6.52
CA ARG A 80 7.98 -7.61 5.98
C ARG A 80 7.92 -8.55 4.78
N LEU A 81 7.10 -9.60 4.85
CA LEU A 81 6.99 -10.60 3.79
C LEU A 81 6.47 -10.00 2.50
N VAL A 82 5.47 -9.14 2.61
CA VAL A 82 4.91 -8.41 1.48
C VAL A 82 5.97 -7.55 0.78
N LEU A 83 6.89 -6.95 1.55
CA LEU A 83 8.02 -6.21 0.98
C LEU A 83 9.04 -7.14 0.31
N ASP A 84 9.28 -8.32 0.85
CA ASP A 84 10.26 -9.27 0.32
C ASP A 84 9.77 -10.01 -0.93
N VAL A 85 8.51 -10.43 -0.96
CA VAL A 85 7.85 -10.99 -2.17
C VAL A 85 7.81 -9.94 -3.28
N ALA A 86 7.59 -8.67 -2.95
CA ALA A 86 7.59 -7.60 -3.93
C ALA A 86 8.98 -7.36 -4.56
N LYS A 87 10.08 -7.60 -3.83
CA LYS A 87 11.46 -7.46 -4.34
C LYS A 87 11.85 -8.52 -5.39
N ALA A 88 11.13 -9.65 -5.46
CA ALA A 88 11.55 -10.82 -6.26
C ALA A 88 11.37 -10.67 -7.79
N GLY A 89 10.89 -9.53 -8.31
CA GLY A 89 10.68 -9.32 -9.74
C GLY A 89 11.45 -8.13 -10.32
N PRO A 90 12.18 -8.27 -11.45
CA PRO A 90 12.77 -7.12 -12.12
C PRO A 90 11.67 -6.22 -12.70
N VAL A 91 11.48 -5.04 -12.11
CA VAL A 91 10.60 -3.99 -12.64
C VAL A 91 11.26 -3.37 -13.86
N GLN A 92 11.08 -3.95 -15.04
CA GLN A 92 11.41 -3.28 -16.30
C GLN A 92 10.29 -2.31 -16.65
N ALA A 93 10.39 -1.08 -16.11
CA ALA A 93 9.55 0.02 -16.57
C ALA A 93 9.97 0.44 -17.99
N ARG A 94 9.17 0.07 -19.00
CA ARG A 94 9.27 0.63 -20.36
C ARG A 94 8.04 1.49 -20.62
N GLY A 95 7.98 2.65 -19.99
CA GLY A 95 7.04 3.71 -20.36
C GLY A 95 7.37 4.28 -21.75
N VAL A 96 6.40 4.91 -22.41
CA VAL A 96 6.70 5.75 -23.58
C VAL A 96 7.14 7.12 -23.08
N GLY A 97 8.23 7.65 -23.62
CA GLY A 97 8.70 8.99 -23.26
C GLY A 97 7.63 10.04 -23.58
N ALA A 98 7.26 10.85 -22.59
CA ALA A 98 6.31 11.94 -22.71
C ALA A 98 6.95 13.25 -22.22
N MET A 99 6.67 14.35 -22.90
CA MET A 99 7.12 15.67 -22.48
C MET A 99 6.22 16.17 -21.35
N ALA A 100 6.80 16.45 -20.19
CA ALA A 100 6.10 17.01 -19.04
C ALA A 100 6.59 18.43 -18.77
N SER A 101 5.71 19.26 -18.21
CA SER A 101 6.06 20.57 -17.68
C SER A 101 6.13 20.44 -16.15
N SER A 102 7.13 21.01 -15.49
CA SER A 102 7.31 20.98 -14.02
C SER A 102 7.93 22.28 -13.49
N PRO A 103 7.78 22.60 -12.19
CA PRO A 103 8.45 23.76 -11.59
C PRO A 103 9.98 23.68 -11.74
N ALA A 104 10.63 24.82 -12.03
CA ALA A 104 12.06 24.86 -12.37
C ALA A 104 12.99 24.62 -11.17
N ASP A 105 12.48 24.73 -9.95
CA ASP A 105 13.18 24.41 -8.70
C ASP A 105 13.26 22.90 -8.42
N ARG A 106 12.42 22.08 -9.07
CA ARG A 106 12.32 20.63 -8.81
C ARG A 106 13.10 19.76 -9.80
N VAL A 107 13.13 20.17 -11.06
CA VAL A 107 13.68 19.35 -12.15
C VAL A 107 14.43 20.24 -13.14
N ALA A 108 15.53 19.75 -13.70
CA ALA A 108 16.22 20.42 -14.79
C ALA A 108 15.50 20.16 -16.13
N GLY A 109 15.39 21.19 -16.96
CA GLY A 109 14.76 21.09 -18.27
C GLY A 109 14.85 22.41 -19.05
N ASP A 110 14.20 22.44 -20.21
CA ASP A 110 14.14 23.64 -21.04
C ASP A 110 13.04 24.58 -20.54
N LEU A 111 13.34 25.86 -20.35
CA LEU A 111 12.38 26.83 -19.86
C LEU A 111 11.14 26.91 -20.78
N ASP A 112 9.96 26.76 -20.17
CA ASP A 112 8.64 26.89 -20.79
C ASP A 112 8.16 28.33 -20.61
N LEU A 113 8.48 29.19 -21.58
CA LEU A 113 8.16 30.62 -21.50
C LEU A 113 6.66 30.88 -21.43
N ASP A 114 5.87 30.10 -22.15
CA ASP A 114 4.41 30.25 -22.20
C ASP A 114 3.79 29.91 -20.84
N ALA A 115 4.21 28.80 -20.24
CA ALA A 115 3.72 28.39 -18.93
C ALA A 115 4.29 29.22 -17.76
N SER A 116 5.40 29.94 -17.97
CA SER A 116 6.01 30.83 -16.98
C SER A 116 5.57 32.29 -17.12
N LEU A 117 4.75 32.60 -18.13
CA LEU A 117 4.47 33.99 -18.51
C LEU A 117 3.80 34.78 -17.40
N ASP A 118 2.85 34.17 -16.67
CA ASP A 118 2.14 34.83 -15.57
C ASP A 118 3.08 35.23 -14.44
N GLY A 119 4.00 34.34 -14.03
CA GLY A 119 5.02 34.63 -13.02
C GLY A 119 5.98 35.72 -13.48
N LEU A 120 6.42 35.68 -14.74
CA LEU A 120 7.32 36.67 -15.33
C LEU A 120 6.68 38.06 -15.44
N VAL A 121 5.40 38.13 -15.84
CA VAL A 121 4.65 39.37 -15.92
C VAL A 121 4.41 39.94 -14.52
N HIS A 122 4.07 39.09 -13.55
CA HIS A 122 3.87 39.50 -12.17
C HIS A 122 5.15 40.11 -11.56
N ALA A 123 6.26 39.37 -11.61
CA ALA A 123 7.55 39.83 -11.09
C ALA A 123 8.02 41.14 -11.76
N ARG A 124 7.80 41.28 -13.07
CA ARG A 124 8.09 42.54 -13.79
C ARG A 124 7.22 43.70 -13.33
N ALA A 125 5.94 43.46 -13.04
CA ALA A 125 5.00 44.49 -12.60
C ALA A 125 5.28 44.95 -11.17
N THR A 126 5.70 44.04 -10.28
CA THR A 126 6.05 44.35 -8.88
C THR A 126 7.49 44.82 -8.72
N GLY A 127 8.36 44.59 -9.72
CA GLY A 127 9.78 44.89 -9.65
C GLY A 127 10.56 43.91 -8.77
N GLU A 128 10.01 42.73 -8.54
CA GLU A 128 10.58 41.69 -7.69
C GLU A 128 11.37 40.67 -8.50
N LEU A 129 12.24 39.92 -7.83
CA LEU A 129 12.89 38.76 -8.43
C LEU A 129 11.89 37.61 -8.50
N ILE A 130 11.86 36.91 -9.64
CA ILE A 130 11.02 35.73 -9.81
C ILE A 130 11.59 34.54 -9.04
N ASP A 131 10.75 33.79 -8.35
CA ASP A 131 11.13 32.52 -7.74
C ASP A 131 11.26 31.44 -8.81
N ALA A 132 12.25 30.54 -8.67
CA ALA A 132 12.40 29.39 -9.55
C ALA A 132 11.18 28.46 -9.50
N GLY A 133 10.43 28.43 -8.39
CA GLY A 133 9.16 27.70 -8.27
C GLY A 133 8.02 28.26 -9.15
N ASP A 134 8.09 29.54 -9.51
CA ASP A 134 7.12 30.21 -10.40
C ASP A 134 7.48 30.06 -11.88
N LEU A 135 8.67 29.53 -12.17
CA LEU A 135 9.10 29.17 -13.51
C LEU A 135 8.76 27.72 -13.81
N ARG A 136 8.47 27.45 -15.08
CA ARG A 136 8.10 26.14 -15.61
C ARG A 136 9.17 25.68 -16.59
N VAL A 137 9.58 24.41 -16.50
CA VAL A 137 10.50 23.77 -17.44
C VAL A 137 9.83 22.56 -18.09
N ARG A 138 10.13 22.32 -19.37
CA ARG A 138 9.80 21.11 -20.11
C ARG A 138 10.94 20.12 -20.05
N HIS A 139 10.62 18.90 -19.70
CA HIS A 139 11.58 17.80 -19.66
C HIS A 139 10.93 16.51 -20.18
N TRP A 140 11.76 15.61 -20.70
CA TRP A 140 11.31 14.28 -21.08
C TRP A 140 11.18 13.42 -19.84
N THR A 141 9.95 12.98 -19.56
CA THR A 141 9.68 11.96 -18.56
C THR A 141 9.44 10.64 -19.27
N GLN A 142 9.78 9.55 -18.60
CA GLN A 142 9.32 8.23 -19.02
C GLN A 142 8.51 7.66 -17.85
N PRO A 143 7.22 8.06 -17.74
CA PRO A 143 6.37 7.56 -16.67
C PRO A 143 6.30 6.04 -16.77
N ALA A 144 6.64 5.34 -15.68
CA ALA A 144 6.42 3.91 -15.59
C ALA A 144 4.90 3.63 -15.60
N THR A 145 4.52 2.36 -15.68
CA THR A 145 3.11 1.94 -15.54
C THR A 145 2.48 2.57 -14.29
N ALA A 146 1.37 3.30 -14.45
CA ALA A 146 0.60 3.82 -13.33
C ALA A 146 -0.41 2.77 -12.82
N LEU A 147 -0.56 2.64 -11.50
CA LEU A 147 -1.43 1.62 -10.88
C LEU A 147 -2.45 2.26 -9.93
N ALA A 148 -3.74 1.99 -10.13
CA ALA A 148 -4.80 2.35 -9.19
C ALA A 148 -5.43 1.09 -8.61
N LEU A 149 -5.29 0.87 -7.30
CA LEU A 149 -5.96 -0.22 -6.61
C LEU A 149 -7.18 0.29 -5.87
N VAL A 150 -8.31 -0.39 -6.09
CA VAL A 150 -9.59 -0.10 -5.44
C VAL A 150 -9.94 -1.28 -4.53
N ILE A 151 -9.87 -1.08 -3.22
CA ILE A 151 -10.08 -2.11 -2.20
C ILE A 151 -11.49 -1.99 -1.62
N ASP A 152 -12.29 -3.05 -1.74
CA ASP A 152 -13.57 -3.13 -1.02
C ASP A 152 -13.31 -3.35 0.48
N ARG A 153 -13.98 -2.57 1.32
CA ARG A 153 -13.99 -2.71 2.78
C ARG A 153 -15.40 -2.91 3.33
N SER A 154 -16.33 -3.35 2.48
CA SER A 154 -17.65 -3.82 2.88
C SER A 154 -17.53 -4.95 3.90
N GLY A 155 -18.60 -5.22 4.66
CA GLY A 155 -18.62 -6.28 5.67
C GLY A 155 -18.27 -7.70 5.15
N SER A 156 -18.27 -7.90 3.82
CA SER A 156 -17.86 -9.16 3.18
C SER A 156 -16.34 -9.31 2.99
N MET A 157 -15.59 -8.23 3.23
CA MET A 157 -14.14 -8.12 3.10
C MET A 157 -13.46 -8.21 4.47
N SER A 158 -13.70 -9.30 5.19
CA SER A 158 -13.02 -9.62 6.45
C SER A 158 -12.06 -10.80 6.30
N GLY A 159 -11.13 -10.94 7.24
CA GLY A 159 -10.18 -12.05 7.30
C GLY A 159 -9.33 -12.20 6.02
N LYS A 160 -9.36 -13.38 5.40
CA LYS A 160 -8.53 -13.76 4.25
C LYS A 160 -8.64 -12.77 3.07
N ARG A 161 -9.83 -12.25 2.79
CA ARG A 161 -10.08 -11.36 1.63
C ARG A 161 -9.43 -9.98 1.80
N LEU A 162 -9.44 -9.45 3.04
CA LEU A 162 -8.78 -8.19 3.36
C LEU A 162 -7.27 -8.31 3.28
N ALA A 163 -6.72 -9.43 3.77
CA ALA A 163 -5.31 -9.70 3.68
C ALA A 163 -4.84 -9.83 2.23
N THR A 164 -5.54 -10.59 1.39
CA THR A 164 -5.24 -10.68 -0.05
C THR A 164 -5.29 -9.31 -0.73
N ALA A 165 -6.26 -8.46 -0.37
CA ALA A 165 -6.34 -7.10 -0.89
C ALA A 165 -5.16 -6.22 -0.43
N ALA A 166 -4.70 -6.36 0.81
CA ALA A 166 -3.52 -5.66 1.32
C ALA A 166 -2.22 -6.12 0.61
N VAL A 167 -2.08 -7.42 0.35
CA VAL A 167 -0.94 -7.96 -0.43
C VAL A 167 -0.95 -7.40 -1.85
N ALA A 168 -2.10 -7.41 -2.51
CA ALA A 168 -2.25 -6.83 -3.85
C ALA A 168 -1.90 -5.34 -3.85
N ALA A 169 -2.30 -4.58 -2.82
CA ALA A 169 -1.99 -3.16 -2.66
C ALA A 169 -0.49 -2.90 -2.60
N ALA A 170 0.21 -3.65 -1.76
CA ALA A 170 1.63 -3.47 -1.58
C ALA A 170 2.45 -3.98 -2.77
N ALA A 171 2.03 -5.07 -3.42
CA ALA A 171 2.64 -5.53 -4.67
C ALA A 171 2.48 -4.48 -5.79
N CYS A 172 1.31 -3.84 -5.89
CA CYS A 172 1.09 -2.72 -6.81
C CYS A 172 1.95 -1.50 -6.46
N ALA A 173 1.98 -1.08 -5.20
CA ALA A 173 2.79 0.05 -4.73
C ALA A 173 4.28 -0.13 -5.02
N HIS A 174 4.78 -1.36 -4.95
CA HIS A 174 6.17 -1.66 -5.26
C HIS A 174 6.45 -1.71 -6.77
N ARG A 175 5.52 -2.25 -7.57
CA ARG A 175 5.70 -2.40 -9.02
C ARG A 175 5.62 -1.08 -9.79
N ALA A 176 4.99 -0.06 -9.20
CA ALA A 176 4.92 1.30 -9.74
C ALA A 176 5.24 2.32 -8.63
N PRO A 177 6.52 2.47 -8.23
CA PRO A 177 6.88 3.23 -7.03
C PRO A 177 6.54 4.73 -7.12
N VAL A 178 6.44 5.25 -8.35
CA VAL A 178 6.26 6.67 -8.63
C VAL A 178 4.80 7.05 -8.85
N ASP A 179 3.99 6.14 -9.40
CA ASP A 179 2.69 6.48 -9.98
C ASP A 179 1.61 5.48 -9.55
N TRP A 180 1.19 5.54 -8.28
CA TRP A 180 0.16 4.65 -7.75
C TRP A 180 -0.80 5.32 -6.79
N SER A 181 -2.04 4.81 -6.78
CA SER A 181 -3.08 5.19 -5.83
C SER A 181 -3.74 3.98 -5.20
N VAL A 182 -4.14 4.12 -3.93
CA VAL A 182 -5.03 3.18 -3.25
C VAL A 182 -6.27 3.93 -2.83
N LEU A 183 -7.39 3.50 -3.39
CA LEU A 183 -8.72 3.90 -3.01
C LEU A 183 -9.33 2.74 -2.24
N ALA A 184 -10.03 3.03 -1.17
CA ALA A 184 -10.74 1.97 -0.49
C ALA A 184 -12.15 2.42 -0.13
N PHE A 185 -13.12 1.55 -0.42
CA PHE A 185 -14.53 1.90 -0.55
C PHE A 185 -15.43 0.99 0.28
N ALA A 186 -16.39 1.58 0.99
CA ALA A 186 -17.56 0.91 1.54
C ALA A 186 -18.78 1.82 1.33
N ASP A 187 -19.33 2.40 2.39
CA ASP A 187 -20.36 3.45 2.31
C ASP A 187 -19.83 4.76 1.73
N ARG A 188 -18.52 4.98 1.85
CA ARG A 188 -17.77 6.11 1.29
C ARG A 188 -16.46 5.63 0.69
N VAL A 189 -15.93 6.42 -0.26
CA VAL A 189 -14.61 6.21 -0.87
C VAL A 189 -13.60 7.06 -0.12
N ILE A 190 -12.50 6.44 0.31
CA ILE A 190 -11.38 7.11 0.97
C ILE A 190 -10.14 6.88 0.10
N ALA A 191 -9.50 7.97 -0.32
CA ALA A 191 -8.17 7.92 -0.91
C ALA A 191 -7.15 7.68 0.22
N VAL A 192 -6.59 6.47 0.25
CA VAL A 192 -5.53 6.08 1.18
C VAL A 192 -4.19 6.65 0.70
N LYS A 193 -4.00 6.69 -0.62
CA LYS A 193 -2.91 7.41 -1.30
C LYS A 193 -3.39 7.95 -2.64
N SER A 194 -3.14 9.24 -2.90
CA SER A 194 -3.33 9.87 -4.21
C SER A 194 -2.06 9.75 -5.07
N GLN A 195 -2.20 9.74 -6.40
CA GLN A 195 -1.06 9.75 -7.32
C GLN A 195 -0.18 10.99 -7.15
N ASP A 196 -0.78 12.13 -6.76
CA ASP A 196 -0.06 13.39 -6.54
C ASP A 196 0.59 13.53 -5.15
N ASP A 197 0.42 12.54 -4.26
CA ASP A 197 0.89 12.61 -2.87
C ASP A 197 2.17 11.79 -2.66
N SER A 198 3.27 12.47 -2.31
CA SER A 198 4.62 11.91 -2.15
C SER A 198 4.83 11.10 -0.87
N ARG A 199 3.79 10.43 -0.35
CA ARG A 199 3.92 9.59 0.84
C ARG A 199 4.69 8.30 0.55
N SER A 200 5.71 8.05 1.38
CA SER A 200 6.51 6.83 1.44
C SER A 200 5.63 5.59 1.65
N SER A 201 6.01 4.47 1.02
CA SER A 201 5.32 3.16 1.12
C SER A 201 5.16 2.66 2.56
N LEU A 202 6.06 3.06 3.46
CA LEU A 202 6.01 2.71 4.89
C LEU A 202 4.85 3.39 5.63
N ALA A 203 4.39 4.56 5.18
CA ALA A 203 3.33 5.33 5.85
C ALA A 203 1.90 4.83 5.53
N VAL A 204 1.76 3.80 4.67
CA VAL A 204 0.47 3.25 4.24
C VAL A 204 0.12 1.94 4.96
N VAL A 205 1.07 1.38 5.72
CA VAL A 205 0.96 0.05 6.33
C VAL A 205 0.62 0.10 7.84
N ASP A 206 0.69 1.28 8.47
CA ASP A 206 0.26 1.50 9.87
C ASP A 206 -1.27 1.67 10.01
#